data_AF-A0A962THW9-F1
#
_entry.id   AF-A0A962THW9-F1
#
_cell.length_a   1.000
_cell.length_b   1.000
_cell.length_c   1.000
_cell.angle_alpha   90.00
_cell.angle_beta   90.00
_cell.angle_gamma   90.00
#
_symmetry.space_group_name_H-M   'P 1'
#
loop_
_entity.id
_entity.type
_entity.pdbx_description
1 polymer ?
#
loop_
_entity_poly.entity_id
_entity_poly.type
_entity_poly.pdbx_seq_one_letter_code
_entity_poly.pdbx_strand_id
1 'polypeptide(L)'
;LQPAGLPEHKNEDRLAWDLYNIPHHCSYLALSDEKGDVETTPKPLVKELLLAGKEGAYIVSSSHPIEDTRAGREQIQPPHIQAKKCYKRYLDKVGGSKFLVTMEEPNKGKPEPLVFKIESNGITLEKVIKSAPAIIVSHSAPRAG
;
A
#
# COMPACT_ATOMS: atom_id res chain seq x y z
N LEU A 1 -19.47 -28.74 -2.75
CA LEU A 1 -18.38 -27.87 -2.25
C LEU A 1 -18.40 -27.98 -0.73
N GLN A 2 -17.43 -28.68 -0.13
CA GLN A 2 -17.28 -28.67 1.33
C GLN A 2 -16.93 -27.24 1.77
N PRO A 3 -17.53 -26.72 2.86
CA PRO A 3 -17.07 -25.46 3.42
C PRO A 3 -15.62 -25.65 3.86
N ALA A 4 -14.74 -24.73 3.48
CA ALA A 4 -13.38 -24.68 4.02
C ALA A 4 -13.49 -24.70 5.55
N GLY A 5 -12.74 -25.61 6.18
CA GLY A 5 -12.89 -25.96 7.60
C GLY A 5 -12.86 -24.75 8.51
N LEU A 6 -13.83 -24.67 9.42
CA LEU A 6 -13.85 -23.72 10.53
C LEU A 6 -12.53 -23.84 11.32
N PRO A 7 -11.96 -22.74 11.84
CA PRO A 7 -10.72 -22.78 12.60
C PRO A 7 -10.86 -23.64 13.86
N GLU A 8 -10.10 -24.73 13.96
CA GLU A 8 -10.14 -25.67 15.10
C GLU A 8 -9.77 -25.01 16.45
N HIS A 9 -9.17 -23.82 16.43
CA HIS A 9 -8.56 -23.19 17.61
C HIS A 9 -9.20 -21.87 18.07
N LYS A 10 -10.30 -21.41 17.44
CA LYS A 10 -11.03 -20.16 17.83
C LYS A 10 -10.14 -18.93 18.07
N ASN A 11 -9.10 -18.74 17.25
CA ASN A 11 -8.11 -17.66 17.38
C ASN A 11 -8.18 -16.67 16.18
N GLU A 12 -9.38 -16.41 15.67
CA GLU A 12 -9.60 -15.55 14.50
C GLU A 12 -9.16 -14.10 14.75
N ASP A 13 -9.20 -13.67 16.01
CA ASP A 13 -8.70 -12.37 16.48
C ASP A 13 -7.22 -12.15 16.15
N ARG A 14 -6.42 -13.22 16.07
CA ARG A 14 -4.99 -13.14 15.72
C ARG A 14 -4.72 -12.81 14.26
N LEU A 15 -5.74 -12.92 13.40
CA LEU A 15 -5.64 -12.50 12.00
C LEU A 15 -5.91 -11.00 11.83
N ALA A 16 -6.43 -10.32 12.85
CA ALA A 16 -6.70 -8.90 12.76
C ALA A 16 -5.40 -8.09 12.64
N TRP A 17 -5.33 -7.15 11.68
CA TRP A 17 -4.10 -6.41 11.40
C TRP A 17 -4.30 -4.90 11.27
N ASP A 18 -3.31 -4.16 11.78
CA ASP A 18 -3.18 -2.70 11.66
C ASP A 18 -2.21 -2.30 10.52
N LEU A 19 -1.28 -3.19 10.18
CA LEU A 19 -0.29 -3.02 9.12
C LEU A 19 -0.10 -4.35 8.38
N TYR A 20 -0.28 -4.34 7.07
CA TYR A 20 -0.11 -5.52 6.22
C TYR A 20 0.95 -5.26 5.15
N ASN A 21 2.09 -5.94 5.25
CA ASN A 21 3.12 -5.91 4.22
C ASN A 21 2.82 -6.94 3.15
N ILE A 22 2.69 -6.50 1.90
CA ILE A 22 2.27 -7.35 0.80
C ILE A 22 3.36 -8.38 0.45
N PRO A 23 3.03 -9.68 0.38
CA PRO A 23 3.97 -10.70 -0.05
C PRO A 23 4.48 -10.45 -1.48
N HIS A 24 5.77 -10.72 -1.69
CA HIS A 24 6.41 -10.76 -3.02
C HIS A 24 6.12 -9.52 -3.90
N HIS A 25 6.33 -8.33 -3.33
CA HIS A 25 6.31 -7.05 -4.06
C HIS A 25 4.99 -6.76 -4.80
N CYS A 26 3.83 -7.13 -4.23
CA CYS A 26 2.52 -7.00 -4.89
C CYS A 26 2.35 -7.91 -6.11
N SER A 27 2.80 -9.16 -5.99
CA SER A 27 2.53 -10.21 -6.97
C SER A 27 1.09 -10.69 -6.89
N TYR A 28 0.45 -10.90 -8.05
CA TYR A 28 -0.87 -11.54 -8.11
C TYR A 28 -0.85 -12.98 -7.57
N LEU A 29 0.30 -13.66 -7.64
CA LEU A 29 0.46 -15.03 -7.15
C LEU A 29 0.33 -15.14 -5.63
N ALA A 30 0.48 -14.03 -4.90
CA ALA A 30 0.16 -13.98 -3.47
C ALA A 30 -1.35 -13.96 -3.19
N LEU A 31 -2.17 -13.61 -4.19
CA LEU A 31 -3.62 -13.52 -4.09
C LEU A 31 -4.32 -14.73 -4.72
N SER A 32 -3.86 -15.16 -5.90
CA SER A 32 -4.55 -16.12 -6.75
C SER A 32 -3.61 -16.80 -7.74
N ASP A 33 -4.11 -17.83 -8.43
CA ASP A 33 -3.36 -18.50 -9.50
C ASP A 33 -3.39 -17.69 -10.81
N GLU A 34 -4.42 -16.86 -10.98
CA GLU A 34 -4.66 -16.06 -12.18
C GLU A 34 -4.54 -14.56 -11.90
N LYS A 35 -3.85 -13.81 -12.76
CA LYS A 35 -3.66 -12.35 -12.59
C LYS A 35 -4.96 -11.57 -12.75
N GLY A 36 -5.85 -12.04 -13.64
CA GLY A 36 -7.02 -11.30 -14.10
C GLY A 36 -6.67 -10.15 -15.06
N ASP A 37 -7.66 -9.67 -15.80
CA ASP A 37 -7.45 -8.62 -16.81
C ASP A 37 -7.35 -7.23 -16.16
N VAL A 38 -8.28 -6.93 -15.25
CA VAL A 38 -8.41 -5.62 -14.60
C VAL A 38 -7.98 -5.65 -13.15
N GLU A 39 -8.37 -6.71 -12.43
CA GLU A 39 -8.12 -6.89 -11.00
C GLU A 39 -7.97 -8.39 -10.70
N THR A 40 -7.04 -8.73 -9.81
CA THR A 40 -6.85 -10.09 -9.35
C THR A 40 -7.98 -10.47 -8.38
N THR A 41 -8.66 -11.58 -8.63
CA THR A 41 -9.64 -12.12 -7.68
C THR A 41 -8.93 -13.04 -6.69
N PRO A 42 -8.89 -12.71 -5.38
CA PRO A 42 -8.17 -13.51 -4.41
C PRO A 42 -8.87 -14.84 -4.12
N LYS A 43 -8.09 -15.85 -3.73
CA LYS A 43 -8.62 -17.12 -3.19
C LYS A 43 -9.43 -16.87 -1.92
N PRO A 44 -10.39 -17.75 -1.55
CA PRO A 44 -11.28 -17.54 -0.41
C PRO A 44 -10.58 -17.20 0.91
N LEU A 45 -9.56 -17.97 1.32
CA LEU A 45 -8.84 -17.71 2.58
C LEU A 45 -8.00 -16.42 2.53
N VAL A 46 -7.47 -16.07 1.35
CA VAL A 46 -6.76 -14.79 1.19
C VAL A 46 -7.76 -13.63 1.31
N LYS A 47 -8.95 -13.77 0.71
CA LYS A 47 -10.04 -12.79 0.89
C LYS A 47 -10.42 -12.62 2.36
N GLU A 48 -10.53 -13.70 3.12
CA GLU A 48 -10.82 -13.64 4.56
C GLU A 48 -9.72 -12.88 5.31
N LEU A 49 -8.44 -13.18 5.04
CA LEU A 49 -7.32 -12.45 5.62
C LEU A 49 -7.36 -10.94 5.27
N LEU A 50 -7.68 -10.58 4.03
CA LEU A 50 -7.79 -9.18 3.62
C LEU A 50 -8.97 -8.45 4.30
N LEU A 51 -10.03 -9.17 4.66
CA LEU A 51 -11.17 -8.63 5.40
C LEU A 51 -10.92 -8.55 6.92
N ALA A 52 -9.84 -9.14 7.43
CA ALA A 52 -9.44 -9.03 8.83
C ALA A 52 -8.71 -7.70 9.16
N GLY A 53 -8.54 -6.80 8.19
CA GLY A 53 -7.97 -5.48 8.45
C GLY A 53 -8.83 -4.65 9.39
N LYS A 54 -8.19 -3.88 10.26
CA LYS A 54 -8.88 -2.94 11.16
C LYS A 54 -9.14 -1.59 10.47
N GLU A 55 -10.09 -0.83 11.01
CA GLU A 55 -10.29 0.56 10.62
C GLU A 55 -9.00 1.36 10.80
N GLY A 56 -8.66 2.20 9.83
CA GLY A 56 -7.42 2.97 9.84
C GLY A 56 -6.15 2.18 9.50
N ALA A 57 -6.24 0.87 9.22
CA ALA A 57 -5.08 0.05 8.90
C ALA A 57 -4.35 0.48 7.61
N TYR A 58 -3.10 0.06 7.47
CA TYR A 58 -2.25 0.35 6.33
C TYR A 58 -1.89 -0.92 5.56
N ILE A 59 -1.75 -0.79 4.24
CA ILE A 59 -1.12 -1.80 3.40
C ILE A 59 0.16 -1.21 2.80
N VAL A 60 1.26 -1.97 2.84
CA VAL A 60 2.55 -1.55 2.30
C VAL A 60 3.02 -2.51 1.22
N SER A 61 3.32 -1.98 0.04
CA SER A 61 4.03 -2.67 -1.02
C SER A 61 5.49 -2.20 -1.05
N SER A 62 6.39 -3.06 -0.59
CA SER A 62 7.83 -2.86 -0.79
C SER A 62 8.18 -3.18 -2.24
N SER A 63 8.04 -2.23 -3.16
CA SER A 63 8.22 -2.47 -4.60
C SER A 63 8.62 -1.21 -5.35
N HIS A 64 8.96 -1.38 -6.63
CA HIS A 64 8.94 -0.28 -7.61
C HIS A 64 7.54 0.35 -7.70
N PRO A 65 7.43 1.56 -8.29
CA PRO A 65 6.15 2.19 -8.57
C PRO A 65 5.22 1.28 -9.36
N ILE A 66 3.93 1.32 -9.03
CA ILE A 66 2.89 0.47 -9.62
C ILE A 66 1.95 1.35 -10.44
N GLU A 67 2.22 1.39 -11.75
CA GLU A 67 1.50 2.23 -12.70
C GLU A 67 0.36 1.49 -13.40
N ASP A 68 -0.77 2.17 -13.62
CA ASP A 68 -1.89 1.63 -14.38
C ASP A 68 -1.78 1.97 -15.87
N THR A 69 -0.69 1.53 -16.49
CA THR A 69 -0.42 1.66 -17.92
C THR A 69 -0.59 0.33 -18.65
N ARG A 70 -0.60 0.34 -19.99
CA ARG A 70 -0.62 -0.91 -20.77
C ARG A 70 0.55 -1.83 -20.40
N ALA A 71 1.77 -1.29 -20.36
CA ALA A 71 2.96 -2.03 -19.94
C ALA A 71 2.81 -2.61 -18.51
N GLY A 72 2.28 -1.81 -17.58
CA GLY A 72 2.02 -2.25 -16.21
C GLY A 72 0.97 -3.36 -16.08
N ARG A 73 -0.01 -3.41 -16.98
CA ARG A 73 -1.00 -4.50 -17.02
C ARG A 73 -0.43 -5.79 -17.62
N GLU A 74 0.38 -5.64 -18.66
CA GLU A 74 0.96 -6.74 -19.43
C GLU A 74 2.19 -7.36 -18.75
N GLN A 75 2.86 -6.65 -17.84
CA GLN A 75 4.09 -7.13 -17.23
C GLN A 75 3.93 -8.49 -16.52
N ILE A 76 4.97 -9.32 -16.67
CA ILE A 76 5.02 -10.68 -16.14
C ILE A 76 5.49 -10.66 -14.68
N GLN A 77 6.55 -9.90 -14.38
CA GLN A 77 7.12 -9.81 -13.03
C GLN A 77 6.36 -8.80 -12.17
N PRO A 78 6.27 -8.99 -10.84
CA PRO A 78 5.70 -7.99 -9.95
C PRO A 78 6.50 -6.68 -9.95
N PRO A 79 5.89 -5.55 -9.57
CA PRO A 79 4.56 -5.42 -8.97
C PRO A 79 3.39 -5.38 -9.97
N HIS A 80 2.28 -6.06 -9.70
CA HIS A 80 1.13 -6.10 -10.62
C HIS A 80 0.04 -5.09 -10.25
N ILE A 81 -0.40 -4.27 -11.20
CA ILE A 81 -1.48 -3.30 -10.99
C ILE A 81 -2.81 -3.98 -10.64
N GLN A 82 -3.08 -5.16 -11.20
CA GLN A 82 -4.26 -5.95 -10.91
C GLN A 82 -4.31 -6.40 -9.43
N ALA A 83 -3.16 -6.74 -8.86
CA ALA A 83 -3.04 -7.07 -7.44
C ALA A 83 -3.20 -5.81 -6.56
N LYS A 84 -2.57 -4.68 -6.93
CA LYS A 84 -2.75 -3.39 -6.24
C LYS A 84 -4.23 -2.99 -6.17
N LYS A 85 -4.99 -3.16 -7.25
CA LYS A 85 -6.44 -2.90 -7.28
C LYS A 85 -7.21 -3.77 -6.30
N CYS A 86 -6.87 -5.06 -6.20
CA CYS A 86 -7.44 -5.96 -5.20
C CYS A 86 -7.15 -5.50 -3.78
N TYR A 87 -5.87 -5.31 -3.43
CA TYR A 87 -5.50 -4.85 -2.09
C TYR A 87 -6.17 -3.53 -1.72
N LYS A 88 -6.21 -2.54 -2.63
CA LYS A 88 -6.91 -1.27 -2.41
C LYS A 88 -8.41 -1.47 -2.17
N ARG A 89 -9.10 -2.27 -2.98
CA ARG A 89 -10.53 -2.54 -2.80
C ARG A 89 -10.83 -3.15 -1.43
N TYR A 90 -10.02 -4.08 -0.96
CA TYR A 90 -10.23 -4.68 0.36
C TYR A 90 -9.82 -3.75 1.51
N LEU A 91 -8.79 -2.94 1.32
CA LEU A 91 -8.45 -1.88 2.27
C LEU A 91 -9.62 -0.92 2.47
N ASP A 92 -10.26 -0.48 1.38
CA ASP A 92 -11.41 0.42 1.44
C ASP A 92 -12.60 -0.24 2.17
N LYS A 93 -12.82 -1.54 1.98
CA LYS A 93 -13.90 -2.29 2.64
C LYS A 93 -13.77 -2.39 4.15
N VAL A 94 -12.54 -2.39 4.67
CA VAL A 94 -12.27 -2.43 6.11
C VAL A 94 -12.10 -1.04 6.72
N GLY A 95 -12.35 0.03 5.96
CA GLY A 95 -12.14 1.41 6.43
C GLY A 95 -10.67 1.74 6.64
N GLY A 96 -9.77 1.12 5.88
CA GLY A 96 -8.33 1.34 5.99
C GLY A 96 -7.88 2.75 5.56
N SER A 97 -6.70 3.13 6.01
CA SER A 97 -6.14 4.48 5.82
C SER A 97 -5.48 4.65 4.46
N LYS A 98 -4.39 3.91 4.18
CA LYS A 98 -3.63 4.06 2.94
C LYS A 98 -2.96 2.78 2.45
N PHE A 99 -2.92 2.64 1.13
CA PHE A 99 -2.02 1.75 0.42
C PHE A 99 -0.77 2.53 0.02
N LEU A 100 0.41 2.10 0.48
CA LEU A 100 1.67 2.79 0.29
C LEU A 100 2.62 1.94 -0.55
N VAL A 101 3.34 2.55 -1.48
CA VAL A 101 4.42 1.90 -2.25
C VAL A 101 5.73 2.55 -1.86
N THR A 102 6.72 1.78 -1.39
CA THR A 102 7.96 2.35 -0.84
C THR A 102 8.72 3.22 -1.84
N MET A 103 8.69 2.88 -3.14
CA MET A 103 9.34 3.70 -4.19
C MET A 103 8.44 4.82 -4.77
N GLU A 104 7.21 4.99 -4.27
CA GLU A 104 6.34 6.14 -4.60
C GLU A 104 6.36 7.21 -3.49
N GLU A 105 6.73 6.83 -2.26
CA GLU A 105 6.58 7.64 -1.06
C GLU A 105 7.89 8.28 -0.58
N PRO A 106 7.86 9.50 -0.02
CA PRO A 106 6.80 10.49 -0.18
C PRO A 106 6.79 11.11 -1.58
N ASN A 107 7.81 10.80 -2.39
CA ASN A 107 7.98 11.31 -3.74
C ASN A 107 8.70 10.27 -4.59
N LYS A 108 8.08 9.88 -5.71
CA LYS A 108 8.64 8.90 -6.65
C LYS A 108 10.06 9.22 -7.17
N GLY A 109 10.41 10.50 -7.30
CA GLY A 109 11.74 10.93 -7.76
C GLY A 109 12.80 10.98 -6.66
N LYS A 110 12.39 10.98 -5.38
CA LYS A 110 13.27 10.91 -4.21
C LYS A 110 12.54 10.16 -3.10
N PRO A 111 12.43 8.82 -3.21
CA PRO A 111 11.74 8.02 -2.22
C PRO A 111 12.53 8.03 -0.91
N GLU A 112 11.80 7.94 0.21
CA GLU A 112 12.36 7.94 1.56
C GLU A 112 11.68 6.81 2.38
N PRO A 113 12.32 6.29 3.44
CA PRO A 113 11.73 5.24 4.25
C PRO A 113 10.37 5.61 4.86
N LEU A 114 9.45 4.66 4.88
CA LEU A 114 8.20 4.79 5.65
C LEU A 114 8.51 4.55 7.13
N VAL A 115 8.17 5.50 7.99
CA VAL A 115 8.35 5.39 9.44
C VAL A 115 6.98 5.34 10.11
N PHE A 116 6.67 4.20 10.73
CA PHE A 116 5.46 4.03 11.52
C PHE A 116 5.78 4.13 13.00
N LYS A 117 4.96 4.90 13.73
CA LYS A 117 4.97 4.95 15.20
C LYS A 117 3.88 4.02 15.71
N ILE A 118 4.25 3.15 16.65
CA ILE A 118 3.33 2.24 17.33
C ILE A 118 3.23 2.72 18.77
N GLU A 119 2.06 3.22 19.14
CA GLU A 119 1.76 3.80 20.44
C GLU A 119 0.54 3.11 21.06
N SER A 120 0.18 3.47 22.29
CA SER A 120 -0.96 2.87 23.00
C SER A 120 -2.31 3.12 22.31
N ASN A 121 -2.41 4.16 21.48
CA ASN A 121 -3.60 4.51 20.70
C ASN A 121 -3.60 3.94 19.27
N GLY A 122 -2.59 3.12 18.90
CA GLY A 122 -2.53 2.46 17.60
C GLY A 122 -1.29 2.82 16.78
N ILE A 123 -1.40 2.63 15.47
CA ILE A 123 -0.32 2.88 14.51
C ILE A 123 -0.54 4.19 13.76
N THR A 124 0.51 4.99 13.59
CA THR A 124 0.48 6.21 12.77
C THR A 124 1.67 6.28 11.83
N LEU A 125 1.45 6.80 10.61
CA LEU A 125 2.52 7.07 9.65
C LEU A 125 3.12 8.47 9.91
N GLU A 126 4.42 8.54 10.18
CA GLU A 126 5.13 9.80 10.36
C GLU A 126 5.25 10.54 9.01
N LYS A 127 4.79 11.80 8.99
CA LYS A 127 4.88 12.64 7.80
C LYS A 127 6.28 13.24 7.70
N VAL A 128 6.94 13.08 6.56
CA VAL A 128 8.16 13.82 6.23
C VAL A 128 7.80 15.30 6.03
N ILE A 129 8.10 16.15 7.00
CA ILE A 129 7.94 17.60 6.89
C ILE A 129 9.09 18.12 6.03
N LYS A 130 8.82 18.46 4.77
CA LYS A 130 9.78 19.17 3.91
C LYS A 130 9.63 20.67 4.17
N SER A 131 10.60 21.28 4.85
CA SER A 131 10.72 22.74 4.94
C SER A 131 10.98 23.32 3.55
N ALA A 132 10.09 24.18 3.07
CA ALA A 132 10.31 24.89 1.80
C ALA A 132 11.42 25.94 1.99
N PRO A 133 12.36 26.11 1.05
CA PRO A 133 13.32 27.20 1.10
C PRO A 133 12.59 28.54 0.88
N ALA A 134 12.84 29.52 1.74
CA ALA A 134 12.36 30.89 1.53
C ALA A 134 13.07 31.46 0.29
N ILE A 135 12.30 31.81 -0.75
CA ILE A 135 12.84 32.52 -1.92
C ILE A 135 13.11 33.97 -1.48
N ILE A 136 14.37 34.29 -1.19
CA ILE A 136 14.81 35.68 -0.98
C ILE A 136 15.00 36.30 -2.35
N VAL A 137 14.03 37.08 -2.82
CA VAL A 137 14.22 37.94 -3.99
C VAL A 137 15.00 39.18 -3.55
N SER A 138 16.30 39.23 -3.83
CA SER A 138 17.05 40.48 -3.73
C SER A 138 16.82 41.29 -5.01
N HIS A 139 16.15 42.43 -4.88
CA HIS A 139 16.16 43.46 -5.93
C HIS A 139 17.50 44.21 -5.81
N SER A 140 18.30 44.18 -6.87
CA SER A 140 19.50 45.01 -6.98
C SER A 140 19.09 46.48 -6.98
N ALA A 141 19.72 47.29 -6.13
CA ALA A 141 19.49 48.74 -6.09
C ALA A 141 19.84 49.38 -7.46
N PRO A 142 19.05 50.36 -7.93
CA PRO A 142 19.34 51.02 -9.20
C PRO A 142 20.66 51.79 -9.09
N ARG A 143 21.55 51.61 -10.08
CA ARG A 143 22.78 52.40 -10.18
C ARG A 143 22.41 53.81 -10.64
N ALA A 144 22.79 54.80 -9.83
CA ALA A 144 22.71 56.21 -10.20
C ALA A 144 23.65 56.50 -11.37
N GLY A 145 23.12 57.12 -12.41
CA GLY A 145 23.86 57.85 -13.44
C GLY A 145 23.56 59.34 -13.30
#